data_AF-A0A5S4EGM8-F1
#
_entry.id   AF-A0A5S4EGM8-F1
#
_cell.length_a   1.000
_cell.length_b   1.000
_cell.length_c   1.000
_cell.angle_alpha   90.00
_cell.angle_beta   90.00
_cell.angle_gamma   90.00
#
_symmetry.space_group_name_H-M   'P 1'
#
loop_
_entity.id
_entity.type
_entity.pdbx_description
1 polymer ?
#
loop_
_entity_poly.entity_id
_entity_poly.type
_entity_poly.pdbx_seq_one_letter_code
_entity_poly.pdbx_strand_id
1 'polypeptide(L)'
;MDEDLGPFFLKFCSYFPYNAKLCLNGNEYAKCQLRKQDIAFQALDNGILSCADPKALQRICDELDATKIDGLLRKWLDRLPHQFDDKDRAAGYRYELSILQAEFALTQVLDHPVTGRVFFEQVIRENLDIGRPDQVQLIFNRRVTRRTPGRFRTRVITEGVTPSLPVDYKRSRIKQYHKESQALRTETTINDTRDFGIGRLLHNLPALRRVGFAANRRLLEVERVSHDCALGEEAFQDLQHPRQRAGQRVPALRFADPQVQALLHALLMFVFLPQGFTNKELRQVFAGLLGKHSGEIMPGRMSYELRRLRVHGLIERIPKSHRYRLTSLGLRTAMFYTRVYARVLRPGLAILPTHDEKASAAPLHRTFQAAEKAVHSWCDNAKIAA
;
A
#
# COMPACT_ATOMS: atom_id res chain seq x y z
N MET A 1 -10.84 -26.73 -20.78
CA MET A 1 -10.21 -26.59 -19.46
C MET A 1 -8.93 -27.41 -19.43
N ASP A 2 -7.95 -26.98 -18.65
CA ASP A 2 -6.81 -27.82 -18.30
C ASP A 2 -7.10 -28.58 -16.99
N GLU A 3 -6.71 -29.86 -16.91
CA GLU A 3 -6.98 -30.69 -15.74
C GLU A 3 -6.22 -30.23 -14.48
N ASP A 4 -5.05 -29.60 -14.63
CA ASP A 4 -4.21 -29.18 -13.51
C ASP A 4 -4.48 -27.72 -13.14
N LEU A 5 -4.62 -26.84 -14.14
CA LEU A 5 -4.74 -25.40 -13.94
C LEU A 5 -6.18 -24.87 -14.03
N GLY A 6 -7.14 -25.69 -14.46
CA GLY A 6 -8.54 -25.29 -14.60
C GLY A 6 -8.80 -24.42 -15.84
N PRO A 7 -9.72 -23.45 -15.79
CA PRO A 7 -9.98 -22.52 -16.88
C PRO A 7 -8.76 -21.65 -17.21
N PHE A 8 -8.40 -21.64 -18.49
CA PHE A 8 -7.40 -20.74 -19.06
C PHE A 8 -7.86 -20.35 -20.48
N PHE A 9 -7.26 -19.31 -21.06
CA PHE A 9 -7.42 -19.04 -22.50
C PHE A 9 -6.06 -18.81 -23.16
N LEU A 10 -5.97 -19.24 -24.42
CA LEU A 10 -4.83 -18.98 -25.29
C LEU A 10 -5.37 -18.38 -26.60
N LYS A 11 -4.95 -17.16 -26.93
CA LYS A 11 -5.37 -16.43 -28.13
C LYS A 11 -4.17 -16.19 -29.03
N PHE A 12 -4.25 -16.60 -30.29
CA PHE A 12 -3.22 -16.36 -31.29
C PHE A 12 -3.56 -15.15 -32.18
N CYS A 13 -2.54 -14.42 -32.61
CA CYS A 13 -2.62 -13.42 -33.67
C CYS A 13 -2.36 -14.10 -35.02
N SER A 14 -3.25 -13.89 -35.98
CA SER A 14 -3.12 -14.42 -37.35
C SER A 14 -2.14 -13.62 -38.23
N TYR A 15 -1.68 -12.46 -37.76
CA TYR A 15 -0.71 -11.61 -38.47
C TYR A 15 0.67 -11.74 -37.85
N PHE A 16 1.70 -11.81 -38.69
CA PHE A 16 3.10 -11.78 -38.27
C PHE A 16 3.37 -10.54 -37.39
N PRO A 17 4.03 -10.67 -36.22
CA PRO A 17 4.87 -11.78 -35.76
C PRO A 17 4.13 -12.90 -34.99
N TYR A 18 2.82 -13.08 -35.21
CA TYR A 18 2.01 -14.19 -34.70
C TYR A 18 1.93 -14.30 -33.18
N ASN A 19 2.03 -13.17 -32.48
CA ASN A 19 1.98 -13.10 -31.02
C ASN A 19 0.79 -13.89 -30.42
N ALA A 20 1.00 -14.49 -29.26
CA ALA A 20 -0.04 -15.19 -28.51
C ALA A 20 -0.28 -14.53 -27.14
N LYS A 21 -1.50 -14.65 -26.61
CA LYS A 21 -1.87 -14.22 -25.26
C LYS A 21 -2.39 -15.43 -24.48
N LEU A 22 -1.64 -15.84 -23.48
CA LEU A 22 -2.02 -16.82 -22.47
C LEU A 22 -2.55 -16.11 -21.22
N CYS A 23 -3.66 -16.58 -20.68
CA CYS A 23 -4.21 -16.13 -19.40
C CYS A 23 -4.71 -17.32 -18.58
N LEU A 24 -4.40 -17.32 -17.29
CA LEU A 24 -4.74 -18.37 -16.34
C LEU A 24 -5.09 -17.75 -14.99
N ASN A 25 -5.84 -18.48 -14.16
CA ASN A 25 -6.23 -18.04 -12.82
C ASN A 25 -5.62 -18.93 -11.74
N GLY A 26 -4.77 -18.36 -10.89
CA GLY A 26 -4.12 -19.08 -9.79
C GLY A 26 -5.08 -19.64 -8.73
N ASN A 27 -6.22 -18.99 -8.50
CA ASN A 27 -7.23 -19.50 -7.58
C ASN A 27 -7.93 -20.74 -8.15
N GLU A 28 -8.18 -20.79 -9.47
CA GLU A 28 -8.76 -21.98 -10.10
C GLU A 28 -7.77 -23.15 -10.11
N TYR A 29 -6.49 -22.88 -10.37
CA TYR A 29 -5.43 -23.87 -10.16
C TYR A 29 -5.45 -24.41 -8.72
N ALA A 30 -5.50 -23.54 -7.71
CA ALA A 30 -5.54 -23.98 -6.31
C ALA A 30 -6.76 -24.86 -6.01
N LYS A 31 -7.96 -24.49 -6.50
CA LYS A 31 -9.18 -25.30 -6.37
C LYS A 31 -9.02 -26.67 -7.06
N CYS A 32 -8.44 -26.73 -8.26
CA CYS A 32 -8.17 -27.99 -8.95
C CYS A 32 -7.23 -28.90 -8.16
N GLN A 33 -6.13 -28.36 -7.64
CA GLN A 33 -5.16 -29.13 -6.86
C GLN A 33 -5.73 -29.62 -5.52
N LEU A 34 -6.53 -28.80 -4.84
CA LEU A 34 -7.23 -29.23 -3.62
C LEU A 34 -8.16 -30.41 -3.88
N ARG A 35 -8.92 -30.39 -4.99
CA ARG A 35 -9.77 -31.55 -5.39
C ARG A 35 -8.94 -32.79 -5.69
N LYS A 36 -7.80 -32.66 -6.36
CA LYS A 36 -6.91 -33.78 -6.67
C LYS A 36 -6.27 -34.40 -5.42
N GLN A 37 -6.04 -33.59 -4.39
CA GLN A 37 -5.49 -34.03 -3.11
C GLN A 37 -6.57 -34.43 -2.09
N ASP A 38 -7.84 -34.43 -2.49
CA ASP A 38 -9.00 -34.72 -1.61
C ASP A 38 -9.04 -33.86 -0.33
N ILE A 39 -8.60 -32.61 -0.43
CA ILE A 39 -8.63 -31.66 0.69
C ILE A 39 -9.96 -30.91 0.65
N ALA A 40 -10.79 -31.08 1.68
CA ALA A 40 -12.07 -30.40 1.79
C ALA A 40 -11.91 -28.87 1.83
N PHE A 41 -12.69 -28.16 1.01
CA PHE A 41 -12.70 -26.70 0.96
C PHE A 41 -14.05 -26.14 0.52
N GLN A 42 -14.33 -24.88 0.85
CA GLN A 42 -15.45 -24.12 0.32
C GLN A 42 -14.93 -23.04 -0.62
N ALA A 43 -15.49 -22.97 -1.84
CA ALA A 43 -15.05 -22.03 -2.86
C ALA A 43 -15.71 -20.67 -2.73
N LEU A 44 -14.98 -19.61 -3.10
CA LEU A 44 -15.54 -18.33 -3.55
C LEU A 44 -15.42 -18.26 -5.07
N ASP A 45 -16.15 -17.37 -5.74
CA ASP A 45 -16.13 -17.23 -7.21
C ASP A 45 -14.70 -17.02 -7.74
N ASN A 46 -13.88 -16.24 -7.03
CA ASN A 46 -12.44 -16.09 -7.32
C ASN A 46 -11.63 -16.13 -6.02
N GLY A 47 -11.66 -17.25 -5.30
CA GLY A 47 -10.94 -17.46 -4.03
C GLY A 47 -11.40 -18.71 -3.29
N ILE A 48 -10.99 -18.83 -2.03
CA ILE A 48 -11.36 -19.94 -1.13
C ILE A 48 -11.88 -19.33 0.18
N LEU A 49 -13.05 -19.79 0.62
CA LEU A 49 -13.71 -19.34 1.85
C LEU A 49 -13.19 -20.10 3.06
N SER A 50 -13.09 -21.42 2.97
CA SER A 50 -12.55 -22.26 4.03
C SER A 50 -11.82 -23.44 3.42
N CYS A 51 -10.82 -23.96 4.14
CA CYS A 51 -10.00 -25.10 3.72
C CYS A 51 -9.65 -25.91 4.97
N ALA A 52 -9.80 -27.24 4.90
CA ALA A 52 -9.44 -28.15 5.99
C ALA A 52 -7.94 -28.11 6.31
N ASP A 53 -7.10 -27.90 5.30
CA ASP A 53 -5.66 -27.66 5.48
C ASP A 53 -5.22 -26.35 4.80
N PRO A 54 -5.25 -25.21 5.52
CA PRO A 54 -4.77 -23.93 5.01
C PRO A 54 -3.27 -23.91 4.69
N LYS A 55 -2.45 -24.75 5.35
CA LYS A 55 -1.01 -24.82 5.09
C LYS A 55 -0.74 -25.55 3.77
N ALA A 56 -1.47 -26.63 3.48
CA ALA A 56 -1.43 -27.28 2.17
C ALA A 56 -1.91 -26.33 1.07
N LEU A 57 -2.99 -25.58 1.29
CA LEU A 57 -3.45 -24.57 0.33
C LEU A 57 -2.35 -23.53 0.03
N GLN A 58 -1.69 -22.99 1.05
CA GLN A 58 -0.61 -22.03 0.82
C GLN A 58 0.56 -22.65 0.02
N ARG A 59 0.95 -23.90 0.33
CA ARG A 59 1.97 -24.63 -0.44
C ARG A 59 1.56 -24.78 -1.90
N ILE A 60 0.33 -25.23 -2.17
CA ILE A 60 -0.22 -25.35 -3.53
C ILE A 60 -0.10 -24.02 -4.28
N CYS A 61 -0.54 -22.91 -3.68
CA CYS A 61 -0.43 -21.57 -4.27
C CYS A 61 1.03 -21.16 -4.55
N ASP A 62 1.97 -21.58 -3.69
CA ASP A 62 3.40 -21.30 -3.83
C ASP A 62 4.09 -22.13 -4.92
N GLU A 63 3.56 -23.32 -5.22
CA GLU A 63 4.04 -24.18 -6.31
C GLU A 63 3.67 -23.70 -7.72
N LEU A 64 2.75 -22.74 -7.88
CA LEU A 64 2.43 -22.17 -9.19
C LEU A 64 3.58 -21.25 -9.66
N ASP A 65 4.54 -21.83 -10.37
CA ASP A 65 5.78 -21.16 -10.77
C ASP A 65 5.90 -20.97 -12.30
N ALA A 66 7.03 -20.39 -12.72
CA ALA A 66 7.34 -20.18 -14.13
C ALA A 66 7.39 -21.49 -14.93
N THR A 67 7.86 -22.58 -14.32
CA THR A 67 8.00 -23.89 -14.96
C THR A 67 6.63 -24.49 -15.26
N LYS A 68 5.69 -24.47 -14.30
CA LYS A 68 4.32 -24.94 -14.53
C LYS A 68 3.59 -24.12 -15.60
N ILE A 69 3.80 -22.80 -15.61
CA ILE A 69 3.18 -21.90 -16.61
C ILE A 69 3.76 -22.13 -18.01
N ASP A 70 5.08 -22.29 -18.16
CA ASP A 70 5.68 -22.65 -19.45
C ASP A 70 5.21 -24.04 -19.90
N GLY A 71 5.18 -25.02 -18.98
CA GLY A 71 4.66 -26.36 -19.23
C GLY A 71 3.22 -26.37 -19.75
N LEU A 72 2.35 -25.53 -19.19
CA LEU A 72 0.99 -25.32 -19.72
C LEU A 72 1.04 -24.85 -21.17
N LEU A 73 1.84 -23.83 -21.49
CA LEU A 73 1.94 -23.33 -22.86
C LEU A 73 2.45 -24.44 -23.80
N ARG A 74 3.52 -25.16 -23.44
CA ARG A 74 4.10 -26.22 -24.28
C ARG A 74 3.07 -27.33 -24.55
N LYS A 75 2.41 -27.83 -23.49
CA LYS A 75 1.34 -28.84 -23.59
C LYS A 75 0.24 -28.44 -24.57
N TRP A 76 -0.17 -27.18 -24.58
CA TRP A 76 -1.26 -26.73 -25.44
C TRP A 76 -0.81 -26.28 -26.83
N LEU A 77 0.45 -25.86 -27.01
CA LEU A 77 1.03 -25.67 -28.34
C LEU A 77 1.11 -26.99 -29.11
N ASP A 78 1.41 -28.11 -28.43
CA ASP A 78 1.45 -29.44 -29.06
C ASP A 78 0.05 -29.94 -29.49
N ARG A 79 -1.03 -29.34 -28.95
CA ARG A 79 -2.42 -29.78 -29.19
C ARG A 79 -3.21 -28.84 -30.09
N LEU A 80 -2.88 -27.56 -30.10
CA LEU A 80 -3.63 -26.52 -30.80
C LEU A 80 -2.91 -26.08 -32.08
N PRO A 81 -3.64 -25.82 -33.17
CA PRO A 81 -3.02 -25.30 -34.38
C PRO A 81 -2.42 -23.91 -34.11
N HIS A 82 -1.17 -23.70 -34.53
CA HIS A 82 -0.47 -22.43 -34.47
C HIS A 82 0.50 -22.26 -35.63
N GLN A 83 0.99 -21.03 -35.84
CA GLN A 83 1.67 -20.63 -37.09
C GLN A 83 3.09 -21.19 -37.27
N PHE A 84 3.76 -21.59 -36.18
CA PHE A 84 5.10 -22.20 -36.25
C PHE A 84 5.01 -23.73 -36.36
N ASP A 85 5.35 -24.29 -37.51
CA ASP A 85 5.35 -25.75 -37.68
C ASP A 85 6.59 -26.41 -37.01
N ASP A 86 6.74 -27.73 -37.17
CA ASP A 86 7.85 -28.46 -36.56
C ASP A 86 9.21 -28.03 -37.10
N LYS A 87 9.29 -27.63 -38.39
CA LYS A 87 10.52 -27.16 -39.03
C LYS A 87 10.88 -25.78 -38.50
N ASP A 88 9.91 -24.89 -38.34
CA ASP A 88 10.11 -23.57 -37.74
C ASP A 88 10.63 -23.68 -36.30
N ARG A 89 10.02 -24.57 -35.50
CA ARG A 89 10.44 -24.79 -34.10
C ARG A 89 11.82 -25.46 -34.00
N ALA A 90 12.20 -26.28 -34.98
CA ALA A 90 13.55 -26.84 -35.09
C ALA A 90 14.59 -25.78 -35.49
N ALA A 91 14.20 -24.81 -36.34
CA ALA A 91 15.02 -23.66 -36.70
C ALA A 91 15.11 -22.57 -35.61
N GLY A 92 14.37 -22.72 -34.50
CA GLY A 92 14.43 -21.83 -33.34
C GLY A 92 13.29 -20.82 -33.23
N TYR A 93 12.33 -20.81 -34.16
CA TYR A 93 11.15 -19.94 -34.08
C TYR A 93 10.16 -20.48 -33.05
N ARG A 94 10.22 -19.94 -31.83
CA ARG A 94 9.41 -20.40 -30.70
C ARG A 94 8.77 -19.23 -29.96
N TYR A 95 7.62 -19.51 -29.37
CA TYR A 95 7.00 -18.59 -28.41
C TYR A 95 7.81 -18.53 -27.13
N GLU A 96 8.31 -17.33 -26.81
CA GLU A 96 8.89 -16.99 -25.52
C GLU A 96 7.87 -16.24 -24.65
N LEU A 97 7.73 -16.66 -23.39
CA LEU A 97 6.73 -16.09 -22.48
C LEU A 97 7.23 -14.80 -21.84
N SER A 98 6.41 -13.76 -21.97
CA SER A 98 6.56 -12.51 -21.24
C SER A 98 5.28 -12.16 -20.47
N ILE A 99 5.46 -11.53 -19.32
CA ILE A 99 4.41 -11.16 -18.39
C ILE A 99 3.81 -9.83 -18.84
N LEU A 100 2.64 -9.91 -19.48
CA LEU A 100 1.85 -8.75 -19.86
C LEU A 100 1.15 -8.11 -18.66
N GLN A 101 0.57 -8.94 -17.79
CA GLN A 101 -0.12 -8.56 -16.57
C GLN A 101 0.01 -9.69 -15.55
N ALA A 102 0.21 -9.36 -14.27
CA ALA A 102 0.20 -10.32 -13.18
C ALA A 102 -0.60 -9.77 -11.99
N GLU A 103 -1.48 -10.57 -11.42
CA GLU A 103 -2.29 -10.24 -10.26
C GLU A 103 -1.88 -11.08 -9.06
N PHE A 104 -1.55 -10.43 -7.95
CA PHE A 104 -1.16 -11.09 -6.71
C PHE A 104 -2.20 -10.75 -5.64
N ALA A 105 -3.02 -11.73 -5.27
CA ALA A 105 -4.10 -11.56 -4.31
C ALA A 105 -3.71 -12.09 -2.92
N LEU A 106 -4.06 -11.33 -1.89
CA LEU A 106 -4.09 -11.76 -0.49
C LEU A 106 -5.54 -11.63 -0.01
N THR A 107 -6.18 -12.76 0.29
CA THR A 107 -7.58 -12.79 0.75
C THR A 107 -7.60 -13.20 2.21
N GLN A 108 -8.16 -12.36 3.07
CA GLN A 108 -8.38 -12.63 4.49
C GLN A 108 -9.86 -12.91 4.70
N VAL A 109 -10.18 -14.15 5.04
CA VAL A 109 -11.54 -14.53 5.43
C VAL A 109 -11.76 -14.08 6.86
N LEU A 110 -12.91 -13.43 7.11
CA LEU A 110 -13.20 -12.78 8.37
C LEU A 110 -14.15 -13.64 9.19
N ASP A 111 -13.84 -13.86 10.47
CA ASP A 111 -14.70 -14.66 11.37
C ASP A 111 -16.08 -13.99 11.57
N HIS A 112 -16.11 -12.65 11.53
CA HIS A 112 -17.33 -11.83 11.63
C HIS A 112 -17.38 -10.84 10.46
N PRO A 113 -17.91 -11.24 9.29
CA PRO A 113 -17.85 -10.42 8.08
C PRO A 113 -18.56 -9.06 8.20
N VAL A 114 -19.62 -8.98 9.02
CA VAL A 114 -20.34 -7.72 9.29
C VAL A 114 -19.44 -6.72 10.02
N THR A 115 -18.70 -7.17 11.04
CA THR A 115 -17.73 -6.34 11.77
C THR A 115 -16.56 -5.95 10.88
N GLY A 116 -16.09 -6.87 10.03
CA GLY A 116 -15.03 -6.57 9.06
C GLY A 116 -15.45 -5.57 7.97
N ARG A 117 -16.73 -5.55 7.59
CA ARG A 117 -17.30 -4.51 6.72
C ARG A 117 -17.32 -3.15 7.42
N VAL A 118 -17.75 -3.07 8.68
CA VAL A 118 -17.74 -1.82 9.46
C VAL A 118 -16.30 -1.30 9.62
N PHE A 119 -15.36 -2.19 9.94
CA PHE A 119 -13.93 -1.88 9.98
C PHE A 119 -13.43 -1.37 8.62
N PHE A 120 -13.75 -2.03 7.52
CA PHE A 120 -13.32 -1.63 6.19
C PHE A 120 -13.93 -0.28 5.77
N GLU A 121 -15.18 0.00 6.11
CA GLU A 121 -15.81 1.31 5.88
C GLU A 121 -15.13 2.42 6.69
N GLN A 122 -14.71 2.14 7.93
CA GLN A 122 -13.90 3.06 8.74
C GLN A 122 -12.50 3.24 8.15
N VAL A 123 -11.82 2.17 7.74
CA VAL A 123 -10.52 2.20 7.06
C VAL A 123 -10.60 3.03 5.78
N ILE A 124 -11.64 2.86 4.95
CA ILE A 124 -11.86 3.68 3.76
C ILE A 124 -11.99 5.15 4.15
N ARG A 125 -12.87 5.48 5.12
CA ARG A 125 -13.06 6.87 5.59
C ARG A 125 -11.77 7.49 6.13
N GLU A 126 -10.96 6.71 6.84
CA GLU A 126 -9.68 7.15 7.40
C GLU A 126 -8.57 7.28 6.35
N ASN A 127 -8.69 6.58 5.22
CA ASN A 127 -7.68 6.48 4.16
C ASN A 127 -8.11 7.06 2.80
N LEU A 128 -9.17 7.88 2.78
CA LEU A 128 -9.66 8.60 1.59
C LEU A 128 -8.56 9.45 0.90
N ASP A 129 -7.52 9.87 1.63
CA ASP A 129 -6.39 10.65 1.11
C ASP A 129 -5.26 9.81 0.47
N ILE A 130 -5.33 8.46 0.52
CA ILE A 130 -4.31 7.55 -0.04
C ILE A 130 -4.16 7.68 -1.57
N GLY A 131 -5.15 8.25 -2.26
CA GLY A 131 -5.12 8.45 -3.71
C GLY A 131 -4.45 9.66 -4.25
N ARG A 132 -3.94 10.53 -3.37
CA ARG A 132 -3.16 11.67 -3.83
C ARG A 132 -1.91 11.12 -4.55
N PRO A 133 -1.43 11.74 -5.65
CA PRO A 133 -0.27 11.26 -6.43
C PRO A 133 0.97 10.97 -5.57
N ASP A 134 0.98 11.63 -4.44
CA ASP A 134 1.88 11.55 -3.32
C ASP A 134 1.82 10.17 -2.62
N GLN A 135 0.64 9.71 -2.23
CA GLN A 135 0.42 8.43 -1.52
C GLN A 135 0.27 7.20 -2.43
N VAL A 136 0.29 7.42 -3.74
CA VAL A 136 0.31 6.41 -4.80
C VAL A 136 1.74 5.91 -5.10
N GLN A 137 2.74 6.79 -5.08
CA GLN A 137 4.18 6.45 -5.19
C GLN A 137 4.62 5.38 -4.20
N LEU A 138 4.01 5.56 -3.06
CA LEU A 138 4.04 4.82 -1.85
C LEU A 138 3.73 3.35 -2.10
N ILE A 139 2.51 3.05 -2.54
CA ILE A 139 1.94 1.70 -2.53
C ILE A 139 2.64 0.73 -3.47
N PHE A 140 3.39 1.25 -4.43
CA PHE A 140 3.99 0.45 -5.49
C PHE A 140 5.44 0.74 -5.76
N ASN A 141 6.11 1.40 -4.82
CA ASN A 141 7.56 1.31 -4.80
C ASN A 141 8.35 2.11 -5.87
N ARG A 142 7.85 3.25 -6.39
CA ARG A 142 8.67 4.19 -7.20
C ARG A 142 8.23 5.64 -7.06
N ARG A 143 9.19 6.47 -7.39
CA ARG A 143 9.08 7.90 -7.56
C ARG A 143 8.19 8.28 -8.74
N VAL A 144 7.16 9.08 -8.46
CA VAL A 144 6.31 9.79 -9.43
C VAL A 144 6.69 11.27 -9.35
N THR A 145 6.93 11.88 -10.49
CA THR A 145 7.28 13.29 -10.64
C THR A 145 6.26 13.97 -11.55
N ARG A 146 6.28 15.31 -11.63
CA ARG A 146 5.43 16.07 -12.57
C ARG A 146 5.65 15.69 -14.05
N ARG A 147 6.76 15.02 -14.37
CA ARG A 147 7.09 14.50 -15.71
C ARG A 147 6.83 12.99 -15.87
N THR A 148 6.34 12.31 -14.83
CA THR A 148 6.03 10.87 -14.89
C THR A 148 4.71 10.68 -15.65
N PRO A 149 4.71 10.08 -16.85
CA PRO A 149 3.49 9.88 -17.61
C PRO A 149 2.60 8.83 -16.93
N GLY A 150 1.30 9.11 -16.78
CA GLY A 150 0.31 8.21 -16.18
C GLY A 150 -0.80 8.96 -15.43
N ARG A 151 -1.90 8.26 -15.12
CA ARG A 151 -2.97 8.76 -14.24
C ARG A 151 -2.80 8.14 -12.85
N PHE A 152 -2.92 8.96 -11.81
CA PHE A 152 -2.84 8.55 -10.40
C PHE A 152 -4.10 9.06 -9.70
N ARG A 153 -4.97 8.16 -9.22
CA ARG A 153 -6.23 8.50 -8.56
C ARG A 153 -6.57 7.44 -7.50
N THR A 154 -7.19 7.83 -6.39
CA THR A 154 -8.12 6.96 -5.67
C THR A 154 -9.52 7.45 -5.95
N ARG A 155 -10.41 6.49 -6.22
CA ARG A 155 -11.83 6.73 -6.33
C ARG A 155 -12.49 5.71 -5.42
N VAL A 156 -13.20 6.16 -4.39
CA VAL A 156 -14.18 5.28 -3.75
C VAL A 156 -15.29 5.13 -4.79
N ILE A 157 -15.35 3.95 -5.40
CA ILE A 157 -16.43 3.60 -6.32
C ILE A 157 -17.45 2.85 -5.48
N THR A 158 -18.54 3.53 -5.11
CA THR A 158 -19.78 2.90 -4.66
C THR A 158 -20.58 2.47 -5.89
N GLU A 159 -20.11 1.46 -6.61
CA GLU A 159 -20.93 0.75 -7.59
C GLU A 159 -21.64 -0.39 -6.85
N GLY A 160 -22.97 -0.31 -6.74
CA GLY A 160 -23.81 -1.46 -6.42
C GLY A 160 -23.53 -2.19 -5.10
N VAL A 161 -23.28 -1.48 -3.99
CA VAL A 161 -23.27 -1.98 -2.59
C VAL A 161 -21.88 -2.36 -2.00
N THR A 162 -20.83 -2.60 -2.79
CA THR A 162 -19.51 -2.97 -2.24
C THR A 162 -18.46 -1.88 -2.41
N PRO A 163 -18.01 -1.21 -1.34
CA PRO A 163 -16.96 -0.19 -1.45
C PRO A 163 -15.62 -0.83 -1.83
N SER A 164 -14.77 -0.09 -2.55
CA SER A 164 -13.41 -0.52 -2.84
C SER A 164 -12.42 0.64 -2.69
N LEU A 165 -11.21 0.31 -2.26
CA LEU A 165 -10.07 1.22 -2.14
C LEU A 165 -9.07 0.89 -3.26
N PRO A 166 -9.21 1.51 -4.45
CA PRO A 166 -8.18 1.44 -5.46
C PRO A 166 -7.08 2.44 -5.14
N VAL A 167 -5.86 1.96 -5.19
CA VAL A 167 -4.68 2.80 -5.20
C VAL A 167 -3.97 2.52 -6.50
N ASP A 168 -3.80 3.53 -7.33
CA ASP A 168 -3.08 3.42 -8.59
C ASP A 168 -1.59 3.68 -8.39
N TYR A 169 -0.77 3.24 -9.32
CA TYR A 169 0.58 3.71 -9.52
C TYR A 169 1.07 3.35 -10.90
N LYS A 170 1.45 4.35 -11.67
CA LYS A 170 1.93 4.17 -13.04
C LYS A 170 0.96 3.26 -13.79
N ARG A 171 1.38 2.05 -14.19
CA ARG A 171 0.54 1.06 -14.86
C ARG A 171 0.09 -0.07 -13.95
N SER A 172 0.42 -0.04 -12.66
CA SER A 172 -0.01 -1.04 -11.68
C SER A 172 -1.13 -0.48 -10.79
N ARG A 173 -1.99 -1.36 -10.26
CA ARG A 173 -3.08 -1.03 -9.34
C ARG A 173 -3.05 -1.95 -8.10
N ILE A 174 -3.30 -1.43 -6.89
CA ILE A 174 -3.75 -2.22 -5.75
C ILE A 174 -5.23 -1.94 -5.59
N LYS A 175 -6.01 -2.99 -5.41
CA LYS A 175 -7.44 -2.89 -5.11
C LYS A 175 -7.70 -3.64 -3.82
N GLN A 176 -8.21 -2.95 -2.82
CA GLN A 176 -8.79 -3.58 -1.64
C GLN A 176 -10.31 -3.50 -1.69
N TYR A 177 -11.00 -4.61 -1.43
CA TYR A 177 -12.45 -4.68 -1.46
C TYR A 177 -12.99 -5.86 -0.66
N HIS A 178 -14.26 -5.78 -0.27
CA HIS A 178 -14.96 -6.89 0.35
C HIS A 178 -15.38 -7.89 -0.74
N LYS A 179 -14.79 -9.09 -0.77
CA LYS A 179 -15.23 -10.16 -1.67
C LYS A 179 -16.42 -10.87 -1.04
N GLU A 180 -17.53 -10.87 -1.77
CA GLU A 180 -18.75 -11.64 -1.47
C GLU A 180 -19.30 -11.41 -0.06
N SER A 181 -19.05 -10.23 0.54
CA SER A 181 -19.42 -9.94 1.93
C SER A 181 -18.85 -10.92 2.97
N GLN A 182 -17.84 -11.72 2.62
CA GLN A 182 -17.24 -12.74 3.49
C GLN A 182 -15.75 -12.50 3.79
N ALA A 183 -15.01 -11.93 2.83
CA ALA A 183 -13.56 -11.79 2.94
C ALA A 183 -13.07 -10.41 2.50
N LEU A 184 -12.01 -9.91 3.12
CA LEU A 184 -11.28 -8.73 2.66
C LEU A 184 -10.19 -9.17 1.68
N ARG A 185 -10.25 -8.69 0.44
CA ARG A 185 -9.22 -8.95 -0.56
C ARG A 185 -8.36 -7.74 -0.77
N THR A 186 -7.05 -7.92 -0.68
CA THR A 186 -6.05 -6.97 -1.14
C THR A 186 -5.31 -7.57 -2.32
N GLU A 187 -5.39 -6.94 -3.48
CA GLU A 187 -4.82 -7.47 -4.72
C GLU A 187 -3.96 -6.45 -5.42
N THR A 188 -2.74 -6.82 -5.80
CA THR A 188 -1.85 -6.00 -6.63
C THR A 188 -1.84 -6.52 -8.07
N THR A 189 -2.34 -5.72 -9.00
CA THR A 189 -2.23 -5.91 -10.45
C THR A 189 -1.00 -5.16 -10.97
N ILE A 190 -0.06 -5.87 -11.61
CA ILE A 190 1.12 -5.32 -12.26
C ILE A 190 0.94 -5.41 -13.77
N ASN A 191 0.69 -4.29 -14.47
CA ASN A 191 0.60 -4.26 -15.94
C ASN A 191 1.91 -3.85 -16.65
N ASP A 192 2.93 -3.43 -15.91
CA ASP A 192 4.27 -3.20 -16.48
C ASP A 192 5.36 -3.56 -15.47
N THR A 193 6.06 -4.67 -15.70
CA THR A 193 7.14 -5.15 -14.81
C THR A 193 8.28 -4.15 -14.66
N ARG A 194 8.47 -3.31 -15.69
CA ARG A 194 9.52 -2.26 -15.74
C ARG A 194 9.23 -1.13 -14.77
N ASP A 195 7.99 -0.97 -14.33
CA ASP A 195 7.67 -0.08 -13.22
C ASP A 195 8.44 -0.48 -11.97
N PHE A 196 8.82 -1.75 -11.82
CA PHE A 196 9.62 -2.26 -10.72
C PHE A 196 11.07 -2.56 -11.09
N GLY A 197 11.52 -2.15 -12.29
CA GLY A 197 12.89 -2.39 -12.77
C GLY A 197 13.20 -3.87 -12.95
N ILE A 198 12.16 -4.65 -13.17
CA ILE A 198 12.22 -6.10 -13.36
C ILE A 198 11.91 -6.37 -14.84
N GLY A 199 12.64 -7.31 -15.45
CA GLY A 199 12.41 -7.74 -16.82
C GLY A 199 11.01 -8.33 -17.03
N ARG A 200 10.56 -8.39 -18.28
CA ARG A 200 9.22 -8.91 -18.62
C ARG A 200 9.17 -10.42 -18.79
N LEU A 201 10.31 -11.07 -18.99
CA LEU A 201 10.37 -12.52 -19.23
C LEU A 201 9.87 -13.31 -18.01
N LEU A 202 9.25 -14.45 -18.27
CA LEU A 202 8.57 -15.27 -17.26
C LEU A 202 9.48 -15.69 -16.07
N HIS A 203 10.78 -15.87 -16.31
CA HIS A 203 11.74 -16.18 -15.24
C HIS A 203 11.78 -15.11 -14.12
N ASN A 204 11.29 -13.89 -14.39
CA ASN A 204 11.19 -12.82 -13.41
C ASN A 204 9.94 -12.92 -12.50
N LEU A 205 9.05 -13.88 -12.73
CA LEU A 205 7.84 -14.08 -11.93
C LEU A 205 8.10 -14.15 -10.42
N PRO A 206 9.14 -14.85 -9.90
CA PRO A 206 9.43 -14.86 -8.46
C PRO A 206 9.76 -13.48 -7.90
N ALA A 207 10.46 -12.63 -8.67
CA ALA A 207 10.75 -11.26 -8.26
C ALA A 207 9.46 -10.42 -8.20
N LEU A 208 8.55 -10.59 -9.17
CA LEU A 208 7.25 -9.92 -9.17
C LEU A 208 6.33 -10.41 -8.04
N ARG A 209 6.29 -11.72 -7.74
CA ARG A 209 5.56 -12.28 -6.58
C ARG A 209 6.00 -11.59 -5.29
N ARG A 210 7.31 -11.47 -5.06
CA ARG A 210 7.85 -10.77 -3.88
C ARG A 210 7.38 -9.32 -3.81
N VAL A 211 7.35 -8.62 -4.94
CA VAL A 211 6.86 -7.23 -5.00
C VAL A 211 5.36 -7.15 -4.70
N GLY A 212 4.53 -7.90 -5.41
CA GLY A 212 3.08 -7.84 -5.30
C GLY A 212 2.58 -8.25 -3.91
N PHE A 213 3.04 -9.39 -3.39
CA PHE A 213 2.63 -9.83 -2.05
C PHE A 213 3.14 -8.92 -0.95
N ALA A 214 4.35 -8.37 -1.08
CA ALA A 214 4.84 -7.41 -0.09
C ALA A 214 4.06 -6.08 -0.16
N ALA A 215 3.62 -5.65 -1.34
CA ALA A 215 2.78 -4.47 -1.49
C ALA A 215 1.42 -4.66 -0.78
N ASN A 216 0.76 -5.81 -0.98
CA ASN A 216 -0.47 -6.16 -0.26
C ASN A 216 -0.26 -6.13 1.27
N ARG A 217 0.80 -6.78 1.77
CA ARG A 217 1.09 -6.85 3.22
C ARG A 217 1.37 -5.47 3.82
N ARG A 218 2.06 -4.59 3.11
CA ARG A 218 2.33 -3.21 3.58
C ARG A 218 1.06 -2.37 3.62
N LEU A 219 0.12 -2.56 2.68
CA LEU A 219 -1.17 -1.88 2.74
C LEU A 219 -1.90 -2.24 4.04
N LEU A 220 -1.99 -3.53 4.35
CA LEU A 220 -2.59 -4.01 5.59
C LEU A 220 -1.86 -3.51 6.85
N GLU A 221 -0.53 -3.43 6.81
CA GLU A 221 0.24 -2.90 7.94
C GLU A 221 -0.04 -1.41 8.20
N VAL A 222 -0.12 -0.62 7.13
CA VAL A 222 -0.49 0.81 7.20
C VAL A 222 -1.91 0.97 7.71
N GLU A 223 -2.86 0.14 7.28
CA GLU A 223 -4.24 0.18 7.77
C GLU A 223 -4.32 -0.18 9.26
N ARG A 224 -3.56 -1.20 9.70
CA ARG A 224 -3.46 -1.57 11.11
C ARG A 224 -2.88 -0.43 11.95
N VAL A 225 -1.79 0.18 11.50
CA VAL A 225 -1.15 1.31 12.23
C VAL A 225 -1.98 2.58 12.15
N SER A 226 -2.72 2.79 11.06
CA SER A 226 -3.70 3.88 10.92
C SER A 226 -4.75 3.83 12.02
N HIS A 227 -5.27 2.64 12.30
CA HIS A 227 -6.31 2.45 13.30
C HIS A 227 -5.76 2.56 14.74
N ASP A 228 -4.54 2.08 14.99
CA ASP A 228 -3.82 2.19 16.27
C ASP A 228 -2.63 3.15 16.16
N CYS A 229 -2.87 4.38 15.71
CA CYS A 229 -1.82 5.41 15.65
C CYS A 229 -1.68 6.18 16.96
N ALA A 230 -2.28 5.71 18.06
CA ALA A 230 -2.14 6.34 19.36
C ALA A 230 -0.66 6.37 19.76
N LEU A 231 -0.16 7.57 20.05
CA LEU A 231 1.12 7.76 20.72
C LEU A 231 0.83 7.92 22.21
N GLY A 232 1.48 7.11 23.04
CA GLY A 232 1.48 7.35 24.48
C GLY A 232 2.06 8.72 24.80
N GLU A 233 1.60 9.34 25.88
CA GLU A 233 1.99 10.69 26.28
C GLU A 233 3.51 10.83 26.41
N GLU A 234 4.17 9.88 27.07
CA GLU A 234 5.63 9.86 27.21
C GLU A 234 6.34 9.89 25.85
N ALA A 235 5.93 9.03 24.92
CA ALA A 235 6.50 8.98 23.56
C ALA A 235 6.24 10.28 22.77
N PHE A 236 5.10 10.93 23.01
CA PHE A 236 4.79 12.23 22.41
C PHE A 236 5.68 13.34 22.98
N GLN A 237 5.84 13.41 24.30
CA GLN A 237 6.67 14.40 24.99
C GLN A 237 8.15 14.23 24.64
N ASP A 238 8.63 12.99 24.59
CA ASP A 238 9.98 12.64 24.17
C ASP A 238 10.38 13.24 22.83
N LEU A 239 9.44 13.33 21.89
CA LEU A 239 9.66 13.92 20.57
C LEU A 239 9.67 15.45 20.61
N GLN A 240 9.07 16.08 21.63
CA GLN A 240 9.11 17.54 21.84
C GLN A 240 10.44 18.02 22.42
N HIS A 241 11.30 17.11 22.91
CA HIS A 241 12.58 17.46 23.54
C HIS A 241 13.81 17.11 22.67
N PRO A 242 14.90 17.91 22.74
CA PRO A 242 16.15 17.60 22.05
C PRO A 242 16.81 16.34 22.64
N ARG A 243 17.46 15.55 21.80
CA ARG A 243 18.22 14.36 22.23
C ARG A 243 19.73 14.59 22.12
N GLN A 244 20.49 13.96 23.01
CA GLN A 244 21.96 13.91 22.93
C GLN A 244 22.38 12.61 22.25
N ARG A 245 23.28 12.66 21.26
CA ARG A 245 23.90 11.46 20.68
C ARG A 245 25.35 11.72 20.33
N ALA A 246 26.26 10.92 20.90
CA ALA A 246 27.71 11.04 20.70
C ALA A 246 28.23 12.48 20.94
N GLY A 247 27.81 13.09 22.07
CA GLY A 247 28.23 14.44 22.46
C GLY A 247 27.61 15.59 21.64
N GLN A 248 26.72 15.31 20.68
CA GLN A 248 26.05 16.33 19.89
C GLN A 248 24.55 16.39 20.18
N ARG A 249 24.04 17.60 20.41
CA ARG A 249 22.62 17.88 20.60
C ARG A 249 21.88 17.85 19.27
N VAL A 250 20.82 17.06 19.21
CA VAL A 250 19.93 16.88 18.06
C VAL A 250 18.56 17.48 18.41
N PRO A 251 18.06 18.48 17.66
CA PRO A 251 16.78 19.13 17.96
C PRO A 251 15.56 18.20 17.96
N ALA A 252 14.60 18.56 18.80
CA ALA A 252 13.28 17.92 18.96
C ALA A 252 12.46 17.93 17.68
N LEU A 253 11.62 16.91 17.44
CA LEU A 253 10.63 16.90 16.37
C LEU A 253 9.29 17.46 16.89
N ARG A 254 9.22 18.80 16.97
CA ARG A 254 8.06 19.51 17.53
C ARG A 254 6.78 19.27 16.73
N PHE A 255 5.69 18.99 17.43
CA PHE A 255 4.42 18.57 16.83
C PHE A 255 3.86 19.54 15.78
N ALA A 256 3.68 20.81 16.11
CA ALA A 256 3.05 21.79 15.20
C ALA A 256 4.04 22.53 14.28
N ASP A 257 5.33 22.17 14.30
CA ASP A 257 6.32 22.81 13.43
C ASP A 257 6.04 22.45 11.95
N PRO A 258 5.82 23.44 11.05
CA PRO A 258 5.52 23.17 9.65
C PRO A 258 6.59 22.35 8.93
N GLN A 259 7.86 22.48 9.30
CA GLN A 259 8.94 21.67 8.73
C GLN A 259 8.88 20.23 9.21
N VAL A 260 8.57 20.01 10.50
CA VAL A 260 8.41 18.66 11.04
C VAL A 260 7.18 18.00 10.43
N GLN A 261 6.07 18.72 10.31
CA GLN A 261 4.86 18.25 9.63
C GLN A 261 5.13 17.86 8.17
N ALA A 262 5.79 18.73 7.40
CA ALA A 262 6.18 18.42 6.03
C ALA A 262 7.16 17.23 5.95
N LEU A 263 8.09 17.10 6.90
CA LEU A 263 9.04 16.00 6.94
C LEU A 263 8.36 14.66 7.24
N LEU A 264 7.49 14.62 8.25
CA LEU A 264 6.75 13.41 8.62
C LEU A 264 5.72 13.04 7.55
N HIS A 265 5.05 14.03 6.95
CA HIS A 265 4.20 13.80 5.78
C HIS A 265 5.03 13.25 4.62
N ALA A 266 6.25 13.75 4.39
CA ALA A 266 7.16 13.16 3.41
C ALA A 266 7.60 11.73 3.78
N LEU A 267 7.77 11.38 5.05
CA LEU A 267 8.06 9.99 5.44
C LEU A 267 6.90 9.06 5.17
N LEU A 268 5.68 9.53 5.42
CA LEU A 268 4.48 8.80 5.03
C LEU A 268 4.42 8.56 3.54
N MET A 269 5.21 9.25 2.70
CA MET A 269 5.33 9.06 1.24
C MET A 269 6.28 7.94 0.83
N PHE A 270 6.97 7.33 1.79
CA PHE A 270 7.88 6.22 1.54
C PHE A 270 7.55 4.92 2.29
N VAL A 271 6.48 4.87 3.10
CA VAL A 271 6.10 3.69 3.89
C VAL A 271 5.95 2.40 3.08
N PHE A 272 5.45 2.43 1.83
CA PHE A 272 5.38 1.22 1.01
C PHE A 272 6.50 1.03 -0.02
N LEU A 273 7.65 1.72 0.10
CA LEU A 273 8.85 1.39 -0.68
C LEU A 273 9.62 0.20 -0.04
N PRO A 274 9.62 -1.03 -0.59
CA PRO A 274 10.39 -2.18 -0.11
C PRO A 274 11.86 -1.89 0.17
N GLN A 275 12.50 -1.16 -0.73
CA GLN A 275 13.90 -0.77 -0.60
C GLN A 275 14.08 0.52 0.20
N GLY A 276 13.04 1.04 0.86
CA GLY A 276 13.08 2.31 1.55
C GLY A 276 13.27 3.50 0.60
N PHE A 277 13.81 4.60 1.10
CA PHE A 277 14.05 5.84 0.36
C PHE A 277 15.47 6.36 0.56
N THR A 278 15.94 7.13 -0.40
CA THR A 278 17.24 7.80 -0.38
C THR A 278 17.12 9.26 0.06
N ASN A 279 18.24 9.89 0.40
CA ASN A 279 18.30 11.34 0.64
C ASN A 279 17.70 12.12 -0.54
N LYS A 280 18.07 11.77 -1.79
CA LYS A 280 17.59 12.46 -3.00
C LYS A 280 16.07 12.38 -3.14
N GLU A 281 15.47 11.22 -2.85
CA GLU A 281 14.03 11.01 -2.92
C GLU A 281 13.29 11.82 -1.84
N LEU A 282 13.70 11.72 -0.57
CA LEU A 282 13.09 12.47 0.53
C LEU A 282 13.20 13.99 0.32
N ARG A 283 14.36 14.47 -0.13
CA ARG A 283 14.61 15.89 -0.40
C ARG A 283 13.63 16.51 -1.39
N GLN A 284 13.25 15.76 -2.41
CA GLN A 284 12.36 16.27 -3.46
C GLN A 284 10.91 16.35 -3.02
N VAL A 285 10.45 15.33 -2.30
CA VAL A 285 9.10 15.34 -1.72
C VAL A 285 9.00 16.43 -0.65
N PHE A 286 9.99 16.50 0.24
CA PHE A 286 10.05 17.52 1.29
C PHE A 286 10.05 18.95 0.72
N ALA A 287 10.82 19.20 -0.34
CA ALA A 287 10.79 20.50 -1.02
C ALA A 287 9.39 20.83 -1.57
N GLY A 288 8.74 19.88 -2.24
CA GLY A 288 7.39 20.06 -2.79
C GLY A 288 6.34 20.37 -1.72
N LEU A 289 6.39 19.68 -0.58
CA LEU A 289 5.46 19.91 0.55
C LEU A 289 5.67 21.27 1.23
N LEU A 290 6.87 21.84 1.13
CA LEU A 290 7.17 23.20 1.59
C LEU A 290 6.87 24.26 0.51
N GLY A 291 6.34 23.88 -0.65
CA GLY A 291 6.09 24.80 -1.77
C GLY A 291 7.36 25.28 -2.47
N LYS A 292 8.48 24.55 -2.32
CA LYS A 292 9.81 24.91 -2.86
C LYS A 292 10.20 24.02 -4.03
N HIS A 293 11.09 24.51 -4.88
CA HIS A 293 11.71 23.69 -5.91
C HIS A 293 12.74 22.73 -5.32
N SER A 294 12.91 21.56 -5.95
CA SER A 294 13.83 20.52 -5.47
C SER A 294 15.31 20.94 -5.42
N GLY A 295 15.68 22.03 -6.09
CA GLY A 295 17.03 22.61 -6.05
C GLY A 295 17.30 23.43 -4.79
N GLU A 296 16.27 23.93 -4.11
CA GLU A 296 16.43 24.86 -2.98
C GLU A 296 16.76 24.17 -1.66
N ILE A 297 16.35 22.91 -1.49
CA ILE A 297 16.76 22.12 -0.34
C ILE A 297 18.12 21.49 -0.66
N MET A 298 19.16 21.93 0.04
CA MET A 298 20.51 21.40 -0.12
C MET A 298 20.64 19.93 0.36
N PRO A 299 21.48 19.11 -0.28
CA PRO A 299 21.72 17.73 0.16
C PRO A 299 22.15 17.62 1.64
N GLY A 300 23.00 18.54 2.10
CA GLY A 300 23.46 18.61 3.49
C GLY A 300 22.34 18.83 4.50
N ARG A 301 21.35 19.68 4.16
CA ARG A 301 20.16 19.88 4.99
C ARG A 301 19.34 18.60 5.11
N MET A 302 19.19 17.84 4.02
CA MET A 302 18.47 16.56 4.11
C MET A 302 19.27 15.50 4.86
N SER A 303 20.60 15.51 4.78
CA SER A 303 21.45 14.64 5.61
C SER A 303 21.28 14.93 7.10
N TYR A 304 21.12 16.20 7.46
CA TYR A 304 20.79 16.63 8.81
C TYR A 304 19.43 16.10 9.28
N GLU A 305 18.35 16.27 8.49
CA GLU A 305 17.03 15.75 8.85
C GLU A 305 17.02 14.22 8.96
N LEU A 306 17.69 13.50 8.05
CA LEU A 306 17.84 12.05 8.13
C LEU A 306 18.55 11.62 9.43
N ARG A 307 19.61 12.34 9.82
CA ARG A 307 20.29 12.08 11.09
C ARG A 307 19.35 12.31 12.27
N ARG A 308 18.58 13.40 12.25
CA ARG A 308 17.61 13.75 13.29
C ARG A 308 16.55 12.68 13.45
N LEU A 309 15.92 12.26 12.36
CA LEU A 309 14.93 11.17 12.36
C LEU A 309 15.49 9.85 12.90
N ARG A 310 16.75 9.51 12.58
CA ARG A 310 17.43 8.31 13.11
C ARG A 310 17.74 8.38 14.60
N VAL A 311 18.05 9.56 15.12
CA VAL A 311 18.30 9.74 16.57
C VAL A 311 17.01 9.60 17.37
N HIS A 312 15.90 10.07 16.80
CA HIS A 312 14.55 9.88 17.36
C HIS A 312 13.95 8.50 17.05
N GLY A 313 14.69 7.60 16.40
CA GLY A 313 14.27 6.22 16.15
C GLY A 313 13.13 6.07 15.13
N LEU A 314 12.77 7.13 14.40
CA LEU A 314 11.65 7.09 13.44
C LEU A 314 12.04 6.40 12.12
N ILE A 315 13.33 6.40 11.78
CA ILE A 315 13.84 5.72 10.60
C ILE A 315 15.14 4.98 10.92
N GLU A 316 15.47 4.01 10.09
CA GLU A 316 16.74 3.31 10.15
C GLU A 316 17.37 3.16 8.77
N ARG A 317 18.71 3.04 8.74
CA ARG A 317 19.47 2.88 7.49
C ARG A 317 19.55 1.40 7.13
N ILE A 318 19.23 1.06 5.88
CA ILE A 318 19.33 -0.30 5.37
C ILE A 318 20.82 -0.65 5.18
N PRO A 319 21.30 -1.77 5.74
CA PRO A 319 22.70 -2.18 5.63
C PRO A 319 23.21 -2.20 4.19
N LYS A 320 24.49 -1.84 4.00
CA LYS A 320 25.18 -1.83 2.69
C LYS A 320 24.47 -0.98 1.62
N SER A 321 23.69 0.03 2.01
CA SER A 321 22.98 0.92 1.08
C SER A 321 22.96 2.38 1.53
N HIS A 322 22.55 3.28 0.64
CA HIS A 322 22.22 4.68 0.96
C HIS A 322 20.73 4.89 1.22
N ARG A 323 20.00 3.82 1.57
CA ARG A 323 18.55 3.80 1.72
C ARG A 323 18.15 3.72 3.19
N TYR A 324 16.98 4.26 3.48
CA TYR A 324 16.38 4.34 4.81
C TYR A 324 14.96 3.80 4.78
N ARG A 325 14.49 3.20 5.87
CA ARG A 325 13.10 2.75 6.03
C ARG A 325 12.52 3.30 7.33
N LEU A 326 11.20 3.49 7.37
CA LEU A 326 10.49 3.84 8.61
C LEU A 326 10.57 2.65 9.58
N THR A 327 10.67 2.96 10.87
CA THR A 327 10.41 2.00 11.94
C THR A 327 8.91 1.99 12.25
N SER A 328 8.44 1.01 13.04
CA SER A 328 7.05 0.97 13.50
C SER A 328 6.68 2.22 14.32
N LEU A 329 7.60 2.72 15.16
CA LEU A 329 7.45 3.98 15.87
C LEU A 329 7.35 5.15 14.88
N GLY A 330 8.25 5.23 13.90
CA GLY A 330 8.22 6.26 12.86
C GLY A 330 6.90 6.35 12.11
N LEU A 331 6.31 5.20 11.78
CA LEU A 331 5.02 5.14 11.11
C LEU A 331 3.88 5.64 12.00
N ARG A 332 3.78 5.13 13.24
CA ARG A 332 2.79 5.60 14.23
C ARG A 332 2.91 7.11 14.45
N THR A 333 4.12 7.60 14.70
CA THR A 333 4.39 9.04 14.92
C THR A 333 4.01 9.88 13.71
N ALA A 334 4.43 9.50 12.51
CA ALA A 334 4.14 10.28 11.32
C ALA A 334 2.64 10.33 11.02
N MET A 335 1.92 9.22 11.22
CA MET A 335 0.46 9.17 11.11
C MET A 335 -0.22 10.03 12.16
N PHE A 336 0.13 9.89 13.44
CA PHE A 336 -0.45 10.67 14.53
C PHE A 336 -0.25 12.18 14.31
N TYR A 337 1.00 12.59 14.07
CA TYR A 337 1.35 14.01 13.90
C TYR A 337 0.58 14.65 12.75
N THR A 338 0.58 13.99 11.59
CA THR A 338 -0.03 14.56 10.38
C THR A 338 -1.56 14.53 10.44
N ARG A 339 -2.16 13.49 11.03
CA ARG A 339 -3.62 13.37 11.16
C ARG A 339 -4.18 14.35 12.18
N VAL A 340 -3.63 14.40 13.39
CA VAL A 340 -4.11 15.32 14.42
C VAL A 340 -3.93 16.76 13.94
N TYR A 341 -2.79 17.09 13.33
CA TYR A 341 -2.57 18.41 12.77
C TYR A 341 -3.58 18.75 11.65
N ALA A 342 -3.79 17.85 10.67
CA ALA A 342 -4.64 18.14 9.53
C ALA A 342 -6.15 18.07 9.82
N ARG A 343 -6.59 17.24 10.77
CA ARG A 343 -8.01 16.98 11.06
C ARG A 343 -8.54 17.71 12.28
N VAL A 344 -7.68 17.97 13.27
CA VAL A 344 -8.08 18.62 14.52
C VAL A 344 -7.53 20.04 14.55
N LEU A 345 -6.20 20.19 14.52
CA LEU A 345 -5.58 21.48 14.77
C LEU A 345 -5.85 22.49 13.65
N ARG A 346 -5.55 22.15 12.39
CA ARG A 346 -5.74 23.07 11.26
C ARG A 346 -7.21 23.49 11.05
N PRO A 347 -8.21 22.58 11.08
CA PRO A 347 -9.61 22.98 11.00
C PRO A 347 -10.06 23.75 12.24
N GLY A 348 -9.63 23.35 13.44
CA GLY A 348 -9.92 24.07 14.68
C GLY A 348 -9.40 25.51 14.65
N LEU A 349 -8.15 25.71 14.21
CA LEU A 349 -7.55 27.04 14.02
C LEU A 349 -8.28 27.88 12.98
N ALA A 350 -8.87 27.26 11.94
CA ALA A 350 -9.67 27.98 10.94
C ALA A 350 -11.05 28.40 11.47
N ILE A 351 -11.52 27.77 12.55
CA ILE A 351 -12.79 28.08 13.22
C ILE A 351 -12.60 29.14 14.32
N LEU A 352 -11.40 29.26 14.88
CA LEU A 352 -11.09 30.29 15.87
C LEU A 352 -11.06 31.68 15.20
N PRO A 353 -11.78 32.68 15.72
CA PRO A 353 -11.81 34.00 15.11
C PRO A 353 -10.42 34.63 15.13
N THR A 354 -9.92 35.01 13.97
CA THR A 354 -8.80 35.93 13.86
C THR A 354 -9.33 37.32 14.23
N HIS A 355 -9.18 37.71 15.50
CA HIS A 355 -9.32 39.07 16.01
C HIS A 355 -10.70 39.76 16.02
N ASP A 356 -11.80 39.08 15.68
CA ASP A 356 -13.14 39.67 15.81
C ASP A 356 -14.08 38.75 16.61
N GLU A 357 -14.16 38.99 17.92
CA GLU A 357 -14.97 38.22 18.88
C GLU A 357 -16.47 38.23 18.56
N LYS A 358 -16.93 39.15 17.69
CA LYS A 358 -18.36 39.34 17.40
C LYS A 358 -18.88 38.61 16.16
N ALA A 359 -18.03 37.98 15.35
CA ALA A 359 -18.44 37.59 13.99
C ALA A 359 -18.43 36.08 13.65
N SER A 360 -18.00 35.15 14.51
CA SER A 360 -18.06 33.73 14.13
C SER A 360 -18.34 32.78 15.29
N ALA A 361 -19.61 32.69 15.68
CA ALA A 361 -20.12 31.59 16.49
C ALA A 361 -20.34 30.35 15.60
N ALA A 362 -19.24 29.78 15.07
CA ALA A 362 -19.29 28.51 14.36
C ALA A 362 -19.95 27.44 15.25
N PRO A 363 -20.84 26.58 14.71
CA PRO A 363 -21.57 25.58 15.50
C PRO A 363 -20.66 24.74 16.40
N LEU A 364 -19.46 24.39 15.91
CA LEU A 364 -18.46 23.61 16.64
C LEU A 364 -17.99 24.29 17.93
N HIS A 365 -17.75 25.61 17.90
CA HIS A 365 -17.28 26.38 19.06
C HIS A 365 -18.33 26.41 20.17
N ARG A 366 -19.61 26.59 19.80
CA ARG A 366 -20.74 26.52 20.76
C ARG A 366 -20.89 25.14 21.38
N THR A 367 -20.80 24.07 20.59
CA THR A 367 -20.81 22.69 21.14
C THR A 367 -19.60 22.39 22.00
N PHE A 368 -18.42 22.93 21.66
CA PHE A 368 -17.21 22.73 22.46
C PHE A 368 -17.31 23.45 23.81
N GLN A 369 -17.75 24.72 23.83
CA GLN A 369 -18.02 25.45 25.07
C GLN A 369 -19.10 24.76 25.92
N ALA A 370 -20.15 24.23 25.30
CA ALA A 370 -21.18 23.48 26.01
C ALA A 370 -20.62 22.19 26.64
N ALA A 371 -19.75 21.47 25.93
CA ALA A 371 -19.09 20.27 26.42
C ALA A 371 -18.11 20.60 27.56
N GLU A 372 -17.29 21.65 27.41
CA GLU A 372 -16.35 22.12 28.44
C GLU A 372 -17.10 22.50 29.73
N LYS A 373 -18.19 23.25 29.62
CA LYS A 373 -19.03 23.65 30.75
C LYS A 373 -19.68 22.44 31.45
N ALA A 374 -20.09 21.43 30.67
CA ALA A 374 -20.64 20.19 31.21
C ALA A 374 -19.59 19.34 31.94
N VAL A 375 -18.36 19.25 31.39
CA VAL A 375 -17.25 18.53 32.02
C VAL A 375 -16.80 19.23 33.30
N HIS A 376 -16.63 20.55 33.30
CA HIS A 376 -16.28 21.30 34.51
C HIS A 376 -17.36 21.16 35.59
N SER A 377 -18.64 21.29 35.22
CA SER A 377 -19.74 21.07 36.17
C SER A 377 -19.76 19.65 36.73
N TRP A 378 -19.40 18.63 35.93
CA TRP A 378 -19.27 17.26 36.42
C TRP A 378 -18.09 17.09 37.37
N CYS A 379 -16.90 17.65 37.06
CA CYS A 379 -15.74 17.62 37.93
C CYS A 379 -16.02 18.32 39.27
N ASP A 380 -16.66 19.49 39.23
CA ASP A 380 -17.06 20.26 40.41
C ASP A 380 -18.06 19.49 41.29
N ASN A 381 -19.05 18.84 40.67
CA ASN A 381 -20.05 18.01 41.36
C ASN A 381 -19.46 16.70 41.90
N ALA A 382 -18.48 16.12 41.21
CA ALA A 382 -17.81 14.89 41.62
C ALA A 382 -16.70 15.11 42.68
N LYS A 383 -16.39 16.37 43.05
CA LYS A 383 -15.29 16.75 43.94
C LYS A 383 -13.95 16.11 43.56
N ILE A 384 -13.72 15.88 42.27
CA ILE A 384 -12.43 15.41 41.78
C ILE A 384 -11.53 16.63 41.76
N ALA A 385 -10.70 16.79 42.78
CA ALA A 385 -9.69 17.84 42.82
C ALA A 385 -8.74 17.64 41.63
N ALA A 386 -8.54 18.71 40.85
CA ALA A 386 -7.64 18.77 39.70
C ALA A 386 -6.18 18.48 40.09
#